data_AF-A0A552V5X9-F1
#
_entry.id   AF-A0A552V5X9-F1
#
_cell.length_a   1.000
_cell.length_b   1.000
_cell.length_c   1.000
_cell.angle_alpha   90.00
_cell.angle_beta   90.00
_cell.angle_gamma   90.00
#
_symmetry.space_group_name_H-M   'P 1'
#
loop_
_entity.id
_entity.type
_entity.pdbx_description
1 polymer ?
#
loop_
_entity_poly.entity_id
_entity_poly.type
_entity_poly.pdbx_seq_one_letter_code
_entity_poly.pdbx_strand_id
1 'polypeptide(L)'
;MKHHYFIVLELPGESNLKITEGQEVPRSFWENAATTVGNGNAKIICTRQDTGVSEDLRKHVTKVKQFTTYILVSLRLNRKVSKKNRTLNRQLSQCISDTATGLVLENDTNFSLYTIEAA
;
A
#
# COMPACT_ATOMS: atom_id res chain seq x y z
N MET A 1 -6.18 -17.81 14.67
CA MET A 1 -5.12 -18.10 13.70
C MET A 1 -4.96 -16.89 12.80
N LYS A 2 -3.73 -16.38 12.64
CA LYS A 2 -3.44 -15.30 11.69
C LYS A 2 -3.26 -15.91 10.30
N HIS A 3 -3.73 -15.21 9.27
CA HIS A 3 -3.56 -15.58 7.88
C HIS A 3 -2.75 -14.49 7.17
N HIS A 4 -2.00 -14.88 6.16
CA HIS A 4 -1.24 -13.95 5.33
C HIS A 4 -2.18 -13.24 4.36
N TYR A 5 -2.00 -11.93 4.19
CA TYR A 5 -2.76 -11.10 3.27
C TYR A 5 -1.85 -10.17 2.49
N PHE A 6 -2.17 -10.00 1.22
CA PHE A 6 -1.70 -8.93 0.36
C PHE A 6 -2.79 -7.85 0.29
N ILE A 7 -2.42 -6.63 0.62
CA ILE A 7 -3.33 -5.48 0.65
C ILE A 7 -2.75 -4.38 -0.23
N VAL A 8 -3.54 -3.89 -1.17
CA VAL A 8 -3.16 -2.75 -2.01
C VAL A 8 -3.89 -1.52 -1.53
N LEU A 9 -3.12 -0.47 -1.24
CA LEU A 9 -3.59 0.84 -0.83
C LEU A 9 -3.32 1.82 -1.96
N GLU A 10 -4.31 2.63 -2.29
CA GLU A 10 -4.18 3.81 -3.12
C GLU A 10 -4.04 5.02 -2.19
N LEU A 11 -2.93 5.75 -2.31
CA LEU A 11 -2.76 7.00 -1.60
C LEU A 11 -3.45 8.15 -2.36
N PRO A 12 -4.13 9.07 -1.65
CA PRO A 12 -4.60 10.31 -2.26
C PRO A 12 -3.41 11.02 -2.89
N GLY A 13 -3.62 11.58 -4.10
CA GLY A 13 -2.55 12.12 -4.95
C GLY A 13 -1.63 13.09 -4.19
N GLU A 14 -0.50 12.57 -3.74
CA GLU A 14 0.62 13.37 -3.23
C GLU A 14 1.66 13.53 -4.34
N SER A 15 2.27 14.71 -4.34
CA SER A 15 3.26 15.23 -5.27
C SER A 15 4.20 14.16 -5.82
N ASN A 16 4.33 14.12 -7.15
CA ASN A 16 5.28 13.38 -7.97
C ASN A 16 6.64 13.09 -7.29
N LEU A 17 6.69 12.07 -6.43
CA LEU A 17 7.94 11.48 -5.98
C LEU A 17 8.40 10.61 -7.15
N LYS A 18 9.21 11.20 -8.03
CA LYS A 18 9.89 10.49 -9.12
C LYS A 18 11.02 9.66 -8.52
N ILE A 19 10.66 8.60 -7.81
CA ILE A 19 11.61 7.60 -7.32
C ILE A 19 11.73 6.54 -8.39
N THR A 20 12.97 6.19 -8.75
CA THR A 20 13.24 5.20 -9.80
C THR A 20 13.06 3.78 -9.27
N GLU A 21 12.75 2.82 -10.14
CA GLU A 21 12.63 1.41 -9.75
C GLU A 21 13.89 0.91 -9.03
N GLY A 22 13.70 0.10 -8.00
CA GLY A 22 14.80 -0.46 -7.20
C GLY A 22 15.48 0.53 -6.25
N GLN A 23 15.07 1.80 -6.20
CA GLN A 23 15.60 2.75 -5.22
C GLN A 23 14.90 2.63 -3.87
N GLU A 24 15.67 2.93 -2.82
CA GLU A 24 15.12 3.12 -1.49
C GLU A 24 14.21 4.35 -1.46
N VAL A 25 13.07 4.15 -0.83
CA VAL A 25 12.05 5.18 -0.69
C VAL A 25 12.37 6.02 0.56
N PRO A 26 12.39 7.36 0.46
CA PRO A 26 12.71 8.23 1.59
C PRO A 26 11.81 7.96 2.79
N ARG A 27 12.38 8.02 4.00
CA ARG A 27 11.63 7.83 5.25
C ARG A 27 10.40 8.74 5.38
N SER A 28 10.50 9.98 4.92
CA SER A 28 9.39 10.95 4.93
C SER A 28 8.18 10.50 4.12
N PHE A 29 8.37 9.74 3.04
CA PHE A 29 7.27 9.16 2.29
C PHE A 29 6.50 8.14 3.13
N TRP A 30 7.22 7.25 3.85
CA TRP A 30 6.58 6.24 4.69
C TRP A 30 5.85 6.87 5.88
N GLU A 31 6.41 7.92 6.48
CA GLU A 31 5.77 8.67 7.56
C GLU A 31 4.46 9.35 7.09
N ASN A 32 4.48 9.94 5.90
CA ASN A 32 3.27 10.51 5.27
C ASN A 32 2.25 9.42 4.93
N ALA A 33 2.69 8.33 4.31
CA ALA A 33 1.83 7.20 3.96
C ALA A 33 1.17 6.58 5.20
N ALA A 34 1.94 6.36 6.28
CA ALA A 34 1.43 5.84 7.55
C ALA A 34 0.37 6.77 8.14
N THR A 35 0.60 8.09 8.11
CA THR A 35 -0.34 9.11 8.60
C THR A 35 -1.63 9.11 7.77
N THR A 36 -1.50 9.11 6.45
CA THR A 36 -2.61 9.11 5.49
C THR A 36 -3.48 7.87 5.62
N VAL A 37 -2.87 6.69 5.80
CA VAL A 37 -3.58 5.44 6.06
C VAL A 37 -4.24 5.44 7.43
N GLY A 38 -3.53 5.91 8.47
CA GLY A 38 -4.05 5.99 9.84
C GLY A 38 -5.29 6.87 9.96
N ASN A 39 -5.34 7.96 9.20
CA ASN A 39 -6.48 8.87 9.10
C ASN A 39 -7.63 8.30 8.26
N GLY A 40 -7.43 7.20 7.55
CA GLY A 40 -8.42 6.57 6.68
C GLY A 40 -8.63 7.27 5.34
N ASN A 41 -7.66 8.09 4.92
CA ASN A 41 -7.69 8.80 3.64
C ASN A 41 -7.16 7.96 2.48
N ALA A 42 -6.43 6.88 2.78
CA ALA A 42 -6.03 5.89 1.78
C ALA A 42 -7.20 4.96 1.43
N LYS A 43 -7.33 4.62 0.15
CA LYS A 43 -8.36 3.71 -0.34
C LYS A 43 -7.81 2.29 -0.46
N ILE A 44 -8.48 1.32 0.15
CA ILE A 44 -8.13 -0.10 -0.02
C ILE A 44 -8.70 -0.57 -1.36
N ILE A 45 -7.82 -0.96 -2.28
CA ILE A 45 -8.20 -1.45 -3.60
C ILE A 45 -8.55 -2.93 -3.55
N CYS A 46 -7.71 -3.72 -2.87
CA CYS A 46 -7.96 -5.14 -2.70
C CYS A 46 -7.32 -5.68 -1.41
N THR A 47 -7.85 -6.81 -0.95
CA THR A 47 -7.34 -7.57 0.19
C THR A 47 -7.48 -9.05 -0.16
N ARG A 48 -6.35 -9.73 -0.41
CA ARG A 48 -6.31 -11.13 -0.86
C ARG A 48 -5.35 -11.95 -0.03
N GLN A 49 -5.50 -13.28 -0.07
CA GLN A 49 -4.57 -14.24 0.56
C GLN A 49 -3.66 -14.92 -0.46
N ASP A 50 -3.75 -14.51 -1.73
CA ASP A 50 -3.05 -15.09 -2.86
C ASP A 50 -2.43 -14.00 -3.76
N THR A 51 -1.66 -14.43 -4.75
CA THR A 51 -0.98 -13.56 -5.72
C THR A 51 -1.93 -12.92 -6.75
N GLY A 52 -3.23 -13.25 -6.72
CA GLY A 52 -4.23 -12.62 -7.59
C GLY A 52 -4.43 -11.12 -7.31
N VAL A 53 -3.80 -10.60 -6.26
CA VAL A 53 -3.72 -9.16 -5.94
C VAL A 53 -3.21 -8.33 -7.14
N SER A 54 -2.29 -8.87 -7.94
CA SER A 54 -1.75 -8.19 -9.13
C SER A 54 -2.78 -8.04 -10.24
N GLU A 55 -3.68 -9.01 -10.41
CA GLU A 55 -4.76 -8.93 -11.40
C GLU A 55 -5.82 -7.90 -11.01
N ASP A 56 -6.13 -7.81 -9.72
CA ASP A 56 -7.04 -6.80 -9.18
C ASP A 56 -6.44 -5.40 -9.34
N LEU A 57 -5.15 -5.23 -9.06
CA LEU A 57 -4.43 -3.97 -9.30
C LEU A 57 -4.42 -3.60 -10.79
N ARG A 58 -4.08 -4.53 -11.69
CA ARG A 58 -4.07 -4.27 -13.15
C ARG A 58 -5.44 -3.81 -13.65
N LYS A 59 -6.53 -4.46 -13.23
CA LYS A 59 -7.90 -4.05 -13.56
C LYS A 59 -8.27 -2.68 -13.01
N HIS A 60 -7.67 -2.28 -11.89
CA HIS A 60 -7.91 -0.99 -11.27
C HIS A 60 -7.14 0.14 -11.98
N VAL A 61 -5.84 -0.05 -12.21
CA VAL A 61 -4.95 0.95 -12.85
C VAL A 61 -5.42 1.33 -14.25
N THR A 62 -6.00 0.41 -15.04
CA THR A 62 -6.55 0.73 -16.37
C THR A 62 -7.66 1.80 -16.37
N LYS A 63 -8.26 2.09 -15.22
CA LYS A 63 -9.33 3.09 -15.07
C LYS A 63 -8.81 4.45 -14.58
N VAL A 64 -7.54 4.51 -14.20
CA VAL A 64 -6.93 5.69 -13.59
C VAL A 64 -6.45 6.64 -14.68
N LYS A 65 -6.81 7.92 -14.53
CA LYS A 65 -6.52 8.98 -15.52
C LYS A 65 -5.43 9.96 -15.07
N GLN A 66 -4.96 9.82 -13.84
CA GLN A 66 -3.99 10.71 -13.20
C GLN A 66 -2.93 9.88 -12.51
N PHE A 67 -1.72 10.43 -12.38
CA PHE A 67 -0.66 9.76 -11.66
C PHE A 67 -1.14 9.35 -10.25
N THR A 68 -0.97 8.07 -9.92
CA THR A 68 -1.48 7.51 -8.66
C THR A 68 -0.44 6.64 -7.97
N THR A 69 -0.32 6.81 -6.67
CA THR A 69 0.63 6.04 -5.84
C THR A 69 -0.07 4.87 -5.18
N TYR A 70 0.52 3.67 -5.32
CA TYR A 70 0.05 2.45 -4.69
C TYR A 70 1.06 1.88 -3.71
N ILE A 71 0.58 1.37 -2.58
CA ILE A 71 1.39 0.59 -1.63
C ILE A 71 0.82 -0.82 -1.55
N LEU A 72 1.66 -1.81 -1.87
CA LEU A 72 1.43 -3.21 -1.58
C LEU A 72 1.97 -3.52 -0.19
N VAL A 73 1.08 -3.91 0.72
CA VAL A 73 1.44 -4.34 2.07
C VAL A 73 1.18 -5.83 2.21
N SER A 74 2.23 -6.55 2.62
CA SER A 74 2.17 -7.96 2.96
C SER A 74 2.17 -8.12 4.48
N LEU A 75 1.05 -8.58 5.07
CA LEU A 75 0.95 -8.74 6.54
C LEU A 75 0.04 -9.89 7.01
N ARG A 76 0.23 -10.31 8.26
CA ARG A 76 -0.55 -11.38 8.89
C ARG A 76 -1.71 -10.84 9.75
N LEU A 77 -2.95 -11.11 9.32
CA LEU A 77 -4.17 -10.63 9.98
C LEU A 77 -5.05 -11.77 10.51
N ASN A 78 -5.83 -11.47 11.57
CA ASN A 78 -6.91 -12.36 11.99
C ASN A 78 -8.12 -12.18 11.04
N ARG A 79 -8.78 -13.28 10.64
CA ARG A 79 -9.96 -13.29 9.74
C ARG A 79 -11.07 -12.29 10.08
N LYS A 80 -11.20 -11.89 11.34
CA LYS A 80 -12.23 -10.94 11.81
C LYS A 80 -11.87 -9.46 11.65
N VAL A 81 -10.60 -9.13 11.39
CA VAL A 81 -10.11 -7.74 11.40
C VAL A 81 -10.48 -6.98 10.13
N SER A 82 -10.69 -7.67 9.00
CA SER A 82 -11.13 -7.03 7.75
C SER A 82 -12.50 -6.35 7.84
N LYS A 83 -13.32 -6.65 8.86
CA LYS A 83 -14.68 -6.09 9.00
C LYS A 83 -14.73 -4.71 9.66
N LYS A 84 -13.63 -4.22 10.25
CA LYS A 84 -13.58 -2.90 10.91
C LYS A 84 -12.48 -2.06 10.31
N ASN A 85 -12.82 -1.24 9.30
CA ASN A 85 -11.89 -0.36 8.58
C ASN A 85 -10.96 0.43 9.51
N ARG A 86 -11.45 0.94 10.64
CA ARG A 86 -10.62 1.70 11.61
C ARG A 86 -9.52 0.86 12.27
N THR A 87 -9.78 -0.41 12.59
CA THR A 87 -8.78 -1.30 13.19
C THR A 87 -7.74 -1.74 12.15
N LEU A 88 -8.20 -2.02 10.93
CA LEU A 88 -7.33 -2.37 9.80
C LEU A 88 -6.40 -1.20 9.44
N ASN A 89 -6.93 0.01 9.31
CA ASN A 89 -6.15 1.22 9.01
C ASN A 89 -5.09 1.49 10.07
N ARG A 90 -5.40 1.30 11.37
CA ARG A 90 -4.41 1.43 12.43
C ARG A 90 -3.29 0.39 12.30
N GLN A 91 -3.60 -0.85 11.95
CA GLN A 91 -2.58 -1.89 11.76
C GLN A 91 -1.72 -1.64 10.53
N LEU A 92 -2.33 -1.19 9.43
CA LEU A 92 -1.62 -0.80 8.22
C LEU A 92 -0.72 0.42 8.47
N SER A 93 -1.24 1.44 9.14
CA SER A 93 -0.48 2.64 9.54
C SER A 93 0.74 2.27 10.40
N GLN A 94 0.54 1.42 11.42
CA GLN A 94 1.61 0.91 12.25
C GLN A 94 2.65 0.14 11.42
N CYS A 95 2.19 -0.78 10.57
CA CYS A 95 3.04 -1.54 9.67
C CYS A 95 3.90 -0.64 8.76
N ILE A 96 3.30 0.38 8.16
CA ILE A 96 3.99 1.33 7.29
C ILE A 96 4.99 2.16 8.12
N SER A 97 4.61 2.60 9.31
CA SER A 97 5.46 3.40 10.19
C SER A 97 6.65 2.63 10.77
N ASP A 98 6.47 1.35 11.08
CA ASP A 98 7.52 0.47 11.62
C ASP A 98 8.53 0.08 10.53
N THR A 99 8.13 0.20 9.26
CA THR A 99 8.97 -0.16 8.12
C THR A 99 9.71 1.08 7.61
N ALA A 100 10.96 1.25 8.05
CA ALA A 100 11.81 2.37 7.63
C ALA A 100 12.43 2.20 6.22
N THR A 101 12.21 1.05 5.58
CA THR A 101 12.83 0.67 4.31
C THR A 101 11.84 -0.09 3.44
N GLY A 102 11.65 0.36 2.21
CA GLY A 102 10.87 -0.34 1.19
C GLY A 102 11.34 0.10 -0.18
N LEU A 103 10.92 -0.63 -1.21
CA LEU A 103 11.40 -0.44 -2.57
C LEU A 103 10.26 -0.03 -3.49
N VAL A 104 10.63 0.70 -4.54
CA VAL A 104 9.78 0.87 -5.72
C VAL A 104 9.84 -0.41 -6.52
N LEU A 105 8.71 -1.13 -6.59
CA LEU A 105 8.57 -2.33 -7.42
C LEU A 105 8.39 -1.99 -8.88
N GLU A 106 7.60 -0.95 -9.16
CA GLU A 106 7.23 -0.57 -10.53
C GLU A 106 7.02 0.94 -10.57
N ASN A 107 7.56 1.56 -11.62
CA ASN A 107 7.41 2.99 -11.86
C ASN A 107 7.05 3.25 -13.32
N ASP A 108 5.81 3.68 -13.54
CA ASP A 108 5.29 4.08 -14.84
C ASP A 108 5.04 5.60 -14.87
N THR A 109 4.85 6.14 -16.07
CA THR A 109 4.35 7.51 -16.27
C THR A 109 3.05 7.82 -15.52
N ASN A 110 2.20 6.81 -15.26
CA ASN A 110 0.87 6.98 -14.66
C ASN A 110 0.74 6.44 -13.23
N PHE A 111 1.74 5.73 -12.70
CA PHE A 111 1.68 5.23 -11.34
C PHE A 111 3.05 4.82 -10.81
N SER A 112 3.15 4.71 -9.49
CA SER A 112 4.25 4.01 -8.84
C SER A 112 3.70 3.00 -7.84
N LEU A 113 4.27 1.80 -7.82
CA LEU A 113 3.96 0.74 -6.88
C LEU A 113 5.12 0.54 -5.91
N TYR A 114 4.81 0.68 -4.63
CA TYR A 114 5.75 0.52 -3.53
C TYR A 114 5.42 -0.75 -2.75
N THR A 115 6.41 -1.44 -2.21
CA THR A 115 6.18 -2.66 -1.41
C THR A 115 6.72 -2.57 0.00
N ILE A 116 5.99 -3.21 0.91
CA ILE A 116 6.38 -3.40 2.30
C ILE A 116 6.11 -4.86 2.69
N GLU A 117 7.13 -5.50 3.26
CA GLU A 117 7.00 -6.81 3.90
C GLU A 117 7.04 -6.65 5.42
N ALA A 118 5.94 -6.98 6.09
CA ALA A 118 5.83 -6.92 7.54
C ALA A 118 6.15 -8.30 8.14
N ALA A 119 7.08 -8.34 9.10
CA ALA A 119 7.43 -9.56 9.84
C ALA A 119 6.27 -10.12 10.69
#